data_AF-A0A918YAD6-F1
#
_entry.id   AF-A0A918YAD6-F1
#
_cell.length_a   1.000
_cell.length_b   1.000
_cell.length_c   1.000
_cell.angle_alpha   90.00
_cell.angle_beta   90.00
_cell.angle_gamma   90.00
#
_symmetry.space_group_name_H-M   'P 1'
#
loop_
_entity.id
_entity.type
_entity.pdbx_description
1 polymer ?
#
loop_
_entity_poly.entity_id
_entity_poly.type
_entity_poly.pdbx_seq_one_letter_code
_entity_poly.pdbx_strand_id
1 'polypeptide(L)'
;MTMSKIRGMRRYGFLASSIGVTCAAALILAPGLPAASAAARTRPGPATETAAPAVPGSTRSLPLAPLARDRAPGASGAAEQGLYRADVRHFSLVGVVWDNPDTPLHGSVQVRTRSTDTGAWSDWQDVDTHNADHGADPGTAERTTGHPRGATAPLWVGDCDGVDVRVRADTGDHGGGAAGDPPVPLPSGLRLELVDPGDPGDSGGSGVLDDSGGSGVPGDFDGALQADGAAAPAAGPAGDPSRTGELSEEATAASAANAGLAPLGATEIPALDREDTERELLALRGDELTERQRAQPHIGPRPRIVTRRGWGADESLRAHGFVYTKKVKAAFVHHTASGNNYRCSQAPSVIRSIYRYHVESMGWRDIGYNFLVDKCGTIYEGRAGGVAKAVLGAHTTGFNSNSVGIAVIGTYSRTKPSAAAVTAVARLTAWKLGLYGMNPRGKTYLKSGGGNLYQKGKNVRLNVISGHRDGFATDCPGKQLYGRLGSARSAAARYQGR
;
A
#
# COMPACT_ATOMS: atom_id res chain seq x y z
N MET A 1 19.34 -20.66 67.98
CA MET A 1 20.10 -19.45 68.36
C MET A 1 20.02 -18.46 67.19
N THR A 2 19.08 -17.49 67.18
CA THR A 2 19.23 -16.07 67.66
C THR A 2 20.40 -15.35 66.98
N MET A 3 20.33 -14.16 66.35
CA MET A 3 19.44 -12.98 66.35
C MET A 3 19.47 -12.32 64.93
N SER A 4 18.45 -11.63 64.37
CA SER A 4 18.01 -10.22 64.58
C SER A 4 19.20 -9.21 64.69
N LYS A 5 19.27 -8.00 64.10
CA LYS A 5 18.26 -7.03 63.62
C LYS A 5 18.99 -5.76 63.07
N ILE A 6 18.27 -4.91 62.30
CA ILE A 6 18.38 -3.42 62.15
C ILE A 6 18.69 -2.93 60.71
N ARG A 7 17.71 -2.49 59.90
CA ARG A 7 16.92 -1.22 59.86
C ARG A 7 17.70 -0.01 59.31
N GLY A 8 17.22 0.54 58.19
CA GLY A 8 17.69 1.80 57.61
C GLY A 8 16.83 2.29 56.44
N MET A 9 15.57 2.68 56.71
CA MET A 9 14.72 3.45 55.80
C MET A 9 15.22 4.90 55.72
N ARG A 10 15.43 5.45 54.52
CA ARG A 10 15.42 6.91 54.30
C ARG A 10 14.28 7.29 53.38
N ARG A 11 13.32 7.98 53.99
CA ARG A 11 12.25 8.76 53.37
C ARG A 11 12.87 10.00 52.74
N TYR A 12 12.56 10.30 51.48
CA TYR A 12 12.73 11.64 50.93
C TYR A 12 11.35 12.28 50.79
N GLY A 13 11.14 13.35 51.55
CA GLY A 13 9.90 14.09 51.65
C GLY A 13 9.64 14.95 50.42
N PHE A 14 8.36 15.05 50.08
CA PHE A 14 7.81 16.06 49.21
C PHE A 14 7.87 17.43 49.90
N LEU A 15 8.49 18.40 49.24
CA LEU A 15 8.36 19.82 49.55
C LEU A 15 7.55 20.47 48.42
N ALA A 16 6.27 20.69 48.69
CA ALA A 16 5.43 21.58 47.91
C ALA A 16 5.79 23.02 48.29
N SER A 17 6.26 23.81 47.33
CA SER A 17 6.41 25.26 47.49
C SER A 17 5.46 25.95 46.52
N SER A 18 4.37 26.44 47.08
CA SER A 18 3.38 27.29 46.44
C SER A 18 3.90 28.72 46.36
N ILE A 19 4.18 29.21 45.15
CA ILE A 19 4.37 30.64 44.90
C ILE A 19 3.12 31.14 44.19
N GLY A 20 2.30 31.90 44.92
CA GLY A 20 1.20 32.66 44.36
C GLY A 20 1.74 33.83 43.55
N VAL A 21 1.31 33.94 42.30
CA VAL A 21 1.54 35.12 41.46
C VAL A 21 0.22 35.87 41.39
N THR A 22 0.18 37.01 42.07
CA THR A 22 -0.92 37.99 42.04
C THR A 22 -0.94 38.73 40.71
N CYS A 23 -2.08 38.69 40.03
CA CYS A 23 -2.43 39.54 38.90
C CYS A 23 -2.52 41.01 39.32
N ALA A 24 -1.82 41.90 38.61
CA ALA A 24 -2.10 43.33 38.61
C ALA A 24 -2.25 43.79 37.15
N ALA A 25 -3.49 44.01 36.71
CA ALA A 25 -3.81 44.66 35.44
C ALA A 25 -3.86 46.17 35.68
N ALA A 26 -2.94 46.92 35.07
CA ALA A 26 -2.99 48.37 35.04
C ALA A 26 -3.66 48.81 33.73
N LEU A 27 -4.88 49.37 33.84
CA LEU A 27 -5.52 50.12 32.77
C LEU A 27 -4.78 51.44 32.56
N ILE A 28 -4.37 51.73 31.33
CA ILE A 28 -4.00 53.08 30.90
C ILE A 28 -5.01 53.52 29.83
N LEU A 29 -5.82 54.51 30.20
CA LEU A 29 -6.73 55.27 29.36
C LEU A 29 -5.92 56.26 28.51
N ALA A 30 -6.16 56.32 27.20
CA ALA A 30 -5.73 57.42 26.33
C ALA A 30 -6.97 58.20 25.83
N PRO A 31 -6.92 59.54 25.76
CA PRO A 31 -8.09 60.37 25.43
C PRO A 31 -8.37 60.42 23.92
N GLY A 32 -9.66 60.44 23.56
CA GLY A 32 -10.14 60.55 22.18
C GLY A 32 -10.36 61.99 21.72
N LEU A 33 -10.26 62.20 20.39
CA LEU A 33 -10.71 63.36 19.62
C LEU A 33 -11.10 62.90 18.18
N PRO A 34 -11.89 63.68 17.42
CA PRO A 34 -13.23 63.27 16.95
C PRO A 34 -13.28 62.64 15.55
N ALA A 35 -14.40 61.96 15.29
CA ALA A 35 -14.76 61.35 14.02
C ALA A 35 -15.07 62.39 12.92
N ALA A 36 -14.37 62.26 11.80
CA ALA A 36 -14.78 62.84 10.52
C ALA A 36 -15.28 61.71 9.61
N SER A 37 -16.52 61.85 9.13
CA SER A 37 -17.19 60.94 8.20
C SER A 37 -16.50 60.97 6.84
N ALA A 38 -16.04 59.82 6.36
CA ALA A 38 -15.62 59.62 4.98
C ALA A 38 -16.22 58.30 4.47
N ALA A 39 -16.99 58.40 3.39
CA ALA A 39 -17.73 57.32 2.77
C ALA A 39 -16.87 56.07 2.49
N ALA A 40 -17.36 54.92 2.95
CA ALA A 40 -16.72 53.63 2.75
C ALA A 40 -16.72 53.25 1.26
N ARG A 41 -15.53 53.24 0.65
CA ARG A 41 -15.28 52.46 -0.56
C ARG A 41 -15.19 50.98 -0.15
N THR A 42 -16.15 50.20 -0.59
CA THR A 42 -16.20 48.74 -0.46
C THR A 42 -14.91 48.11 -1.01
N ARG A 43 -14.10 47.54 -0.13
CA ARG A 43 -13.04 46.60 -0.51
C ARG A 43 -13.71 45.28 -0.92
N PRO A 44 -13.32 44.63 -2.02
CA PRO A 44 -13.76 43.27 -2.29
C PRO A 44 -13.23 42.37 -1.15
N GLY A 45 -14.12 41.63 -0.52
CA GLY A 45 -13.77 40.59 0.45
C GLY A 45 -12.93 39.49 -0.21
N PRO A 46 -12.22 38.65 0.57
CA PRO A 46 -11.58 37.48 0.02
C PRO A 46 -12.65 36.66 -0.69
N ALA A 47 -12.41 36.34 -1.96
CA ALA A 47 -13.26 35.44 -2.72
C ALA A 47 -13.42 34.16 -1.89
N THR A 48 -14.65 33.89 -1.45
CA THR A 48 -15.08 32.53 -1.10
C THR A 48 -14.83 31.70 -2.34
N GLU A 49 -13.68 31.04 -2.36
CA GLU A 49 -13.39 29.94 -3.26
C GLU A 49 -14.48 28.91 -2.98
N THR A 50 -15.49 28.87 -3.84
CA THR A 50 -16.47 27.79 -3.88
C THR A 50 -15.66 26.49 -3.91
N ALA A 51 -15.64 25.80 -2.77
CA ALA A 51 -15.00 24.52 -2.64
C ALA A 51 -15.55 23.61 -3.75
N ALA A 52 -14.69 23.29 -4.71
CA ALA A 52 -14.95 22.22 -5.65
C ALA A 52 -15.32 20.96 -4.82
N PRO A 53 -16.26 20.13 -5.29
CA PRO A 53 -16.60 18.89 -4.60
C PRO A 53 -15.30 18.10 -4.32
N ALA A 54 -15.13 17.70 -3.06
CA ALA A 54 -13.91 17.06 -2.58
C ALA A 54 -13.58 15.81 -3.41
N VAL A 55 -12.35 15.75 -3.92
CA VAL A 55 -11.79 14.58 -4.62
C VAL A 55 -11.77 13.39 -3.64
N PRO A 56 -12.23 12.18 -4.01
CA PRO A 56 -12.08 11.01 -3.14
C PRO A 56 -10.59 10.67 -2.96
N GLY A 57 -10.01 11.06 -1.82
CA GLY A 57 -8.61 10.82 -1.47
C GLY A 57 -7.62 11.84 -2.02
N SER A 58 -6.49 12.04 -1.31
CA SER A 58 -5.50 13.07 -1.65
C SER A 58 -4.06 12.63 -1.31
N THR A 59 -3.08 13.21 -2.02
CA THR A 59 -1.65 13.10 -1.69
C THR A 59 -1.12 14.50 -1.46
N ARG A 60 -0.46 14.72 -0.34
CA ARG A 60 0.19 16.00 -0.01
C ARG A 60 1.69 15.78 0.17
N SER A 61 2.46 16.48 -0.66
CA SER A 61 3.92 16.50 -0.60
C SER A 61 4.41 17.72 0.17
N LEU A 62 5.20 17.51 1.22
CA LEU A 62 5.77 18.57 2.07
C LEU A 62 7.30 18.51 2.02
N PRO A 63 8.00 19.58 1.62
CA PRO A 63 9.47 19.58 1.59
C PRO A 63 10.04 19.43 3.01
N LEU A 64 11.09 18.60 3.14
CA LEU A 64 11.84 18.48 4.38
C LEU A 64 12.96 19.51 4.41
N ALA A 65 13.12 20.17 5.55
CA ALA A 65 14.16 21.18 5.76
C ALA A 65 15.17 20.69 6.82
N PRO A 66 16.41 21.19 6.81
CA PRO A 66 17.35 20.92 7.90
C PRO A 66 16.75 21.24 9.27
N LEU A 67 16.80 20.28 10.20
CA LEU A 67 16.35 20.48 11.57
C LEU A 67 17.48 21.13 12.38
N ALA A 68 17.26 22.36 12.84
CA ALA A 68 18.12 22.97 13.85
C ALA A 68 17.69 22.45 15.24
N ARG A 69 18.52 21.64 15.90
CA ARG A 69 18.47 21.48 17.36
C ARG A 69 19.59 22.30 17.98
N ASP A 70 19.35 22.81 19.19
CA ASP A 70 20.33 23.47 20.06
C ASP A 70 21.64 22.66 20.07
N ARG A 71 22.63 23.13 19.31
CA ARG A 71 23.95 22.51 19.26
C ARG A 71 24.65 22.83 20.58
N ALA A 72 24.89 21.81 21.41
CA ALA A 72 26.04 21.87 22.30
C ALA A 72 27.31 22.06 21.41
N PRO A 73 28.18 23.04 21.70
CA PRO A 73 29.38 23.23 20.90
C PRO A 73 30.26 21.97 20.98
N GLY A 74 30.47 21.29 19.84
CA GLY A 74 31.35 20.11 19.75
C GLY A 74 30.73 18.84 19.16
N ALA A 75 29.41 18.76 18.96
CA ALA A 75 28.80 17.62 18.27
C ALA A 75 28.81 17.87 16.75
N SER A 76 29.64 17.13 16.00
CA SER A 76 29.50 16.97 14.55
C SER A 76 28.24 16.14 14.26
N GLY A 77 27.07 16.76 14.43
CA GLY A 77 25.79 16.10 14.26
C GLY A 77 25.56 15.71 12.80
N ALA A 78 25.13 14.47 12.56
CA ALA A 78 24.65 14.01 11.26
C ALA A 78 23.65 15.03 10.68
N ALA A 79 23.72 15.25 9.37
CA ALA A 79 22.74 16.07 8.68
C ALA A 79 21.34 15.48 8.91
N GLU A 80 20.51 16.19 9.67
CA GLU A 80 19.13 15.83 9.98
C GLU A 80 18.19 16.77 9.22
N GLN A 81 17.26 16.19 8.46
CA GLN A 81 16.18 16.93 7.78
C GLN A 81 14.82 16.42 8.25
N GLY A 82 13.80 17.26 8.24
CA GLY A 82 12.49 16.86 8.73
C GLY A 82 11.46 17.97 8.79
N LEU A 83 10.37 17.68 9.51
CA LEU A 83 9.32 18.62 9.87
C LEU A 83 9.03 18.43 11.35
N TYR A 84 9.18 19.50 12.13
CA TYR A 84 8.69 19.51 13.51
C TYR A 84 7.18 19.52 13.53
N ARG A 85 6.59 18.74 14.45
CA ARG A 85 5.15 18.64 14.76
C ARG A 85 4.28 19.64 14.00
N ALA A 86 3.69 19.17 12.91
CA ALA A 86 2.79 19.96 12.08
C ALA A 86 1.36 19.42 12.19
N ASP A 87 0.40 20.31 12.38
CA ASP A 87 -1.01 20.04 12.13
C ASP A 87 -1.25 20.01 10.62
N VAL A 88 -1.88 18.95 10.14
CA VAL A 88 -2.09 18.71 8.72
C VAL A 88 -3.53 18.27 8.48
N ARG A 89 -3.93 18.25 7.20
CA ARG A 89 -5.18 17.59 6.82
C ARG A 89 -5.05 16.10 7.07
N HIS A 90 -6.20 15.44 7.22
CA HIS A 90 -6.32 14.00 7.37
C HIS A 90 -5.42 13.21 6.40
N PHE A 91 -4.78 12.17 6.92
CA PHE A 91 -4.02 11.18 6.15
C PHE A 91 -4.01 9.83 6.87
N SER A 92 -3.76 8.74 6.13
CA SER A 92 -3.66 7.39 6.72
C SER A 92 -2.36 6.64 6.40
N LEU A 93 -1.57 7.17 5.47
CA LEU A 93 -0.29 6.58 5.08
C LEU A 93 0.77 7.67 4.91
N VAL A 94 2.00 7.34 5.29
CA VAL A 94 3.17 8.22 5.16
C VAL A 94 4.29 7.53 4.41
N GLY A 95 5.08 8.32 3.70
CA GLY A 95 6.36 7.91 3.13
C GLY A 95 7.26 9.11 2.90
N VAL A 96 8.54 8.88 2.61
CA VAL A 96 9.48 9.94 2.23
C VAL A 96 9.99 9.66 0.83
N VAL A 97 9.99 10.69 -0.03
CA VAL A 97 10.49 10.61 -1.41
C VAL A 97 11.61 11.61 -1.66
N TRP A 98 12.40 11.38 -2.71
CA TRP A 98 13.48 12.26 -3.16
C TRP A 98 13.64 12.22 -4.68
N ASP A 99 14.38 13.19 -5.24
CA ASP A 99 14.32 13.49 -6.67
C ASP A 99 14.90 12.38 -7.56
N ASN A 100 16.04 11.79 -7.18
CA ASN A 100 16.70 10.78 -8.00
C ASN A 100 16.46 9.36 -7.48
N PRO A 101 15.72 8.50 -8.19
CA PRO A 101 15.41 7.14 -7.77
C PRO A 101 16.62 6.20 -7.75
N ASP A 102 17.72 6.55 -8.43
CA ASP A 102 18.97 5.79 -8.41
C ASP A 102 19.90 6.19 -7.25
N THR A 103 19.54 7.23 -6.48
CA THR A 103 20.31 7.64 -5.29
C THR A 103 19.76 6.91 -4.06
N PRO A 104 20.52 5.98 -3.44
CA PRO A 104 20.09 5.34 -2.20
C PRO A 104 20.08 6.34 -1.03
N LEU A 105 19.14 6.14 -0.10
CA LEU A 105 19.13 6.84 1.18
C LEU A 105 19.94 6.01 2.20
N HIS A 106 21.13 6.50 2.56
CA HIS A 106 21.95 5.93 3.63
C HIS A 106 21.64 6.63 4.95
N GLY A 107 20.79 6.01 5.76
CA GLY A 107 20.29 6.64 6.96
C GLY A 107 19.00 6.01 7.50
N SER A 108 18.47 6.68 8.54
CA SER A 108 17.20 6.31 9.16
C SER A 108 16.13 7.36 8.87
N VAL A 109 14.91 6.90 8.57
CA VAL A 109 13.71 7.72 8.52
C VAL A 109 12.82 7.30 9.67
N GLN A 110 12.40 8.26 10.49
CA GLN A 110 11.50 8.02 11.60
C GLN A 110 10.34 9.01 11.58
N VAL A 111 9.16 8.51 11.92
CA VAL A 111 7.92 9.30 11.96
C VAL A 111 7.17 9.01 13.24
N ARG A 112 6.46 10.00 13.75
CA ARG A 112 5.37 9.82 14.71
C ARG A 112 4.17 10.62 14.26
N THR A 113 2.99 10.12 14.55
CA THR A 113 1.73 10.72 14.09
C THR A 113 0.78 10.94 15.25
N ARG A 114 -0.14 11.89 15.08
CA ARG A 114 -1.26 12.11 16.01
C ARG A 114 -2.50 11.45 15.44
N SER A 115 -3.08 10.53 16.21
CA SER A 115 -4.34 9.87 15.86
C SER A 115 -5.51 10.83 16.04
N THR A 116 -6.42 10.88 15.07
CA THR A 116 -7.66 11.66 15.17
C THR A 116 -8.62 11.09 16.22
N ASP A 117 -8.70 9.76 16.31
CA ASP A 117 -9.56 9.06 17.28
C ASP A 117 -9.21 9.40 18.74
N THR A 118 -7.91 9.52 19.05
CA THR A 118 -7.42 9.64 20.44
C THR A 118 -6.81 10.99 20.78
N GLY A 119 -6.44 11.79 19.77
CA GLY A 119 -5.62 13.00 19.94
C GLY A 119 -4.19 12.73 20.42
N ALA A 120 -3.80 11.47 20.59
CA ALA A 120 -2.50 11.08 21.14
C ALA A 120 -1.44 10.96 20.05
N TRP A 121 -0.21 11.33 20.38
CA TRP A 121 0.96 11.08 19.55
C TRP A 121 1.48 9.66 19.75
N SER A 122 1.82 8.97 18.66
CA SER A 122 2.56 7.72 18.73
C SER A 122 3.99 7.94 19.25
N ASP A 123 4.63 6.85 19.68
CA ASP A 123 6.09 6.78 19.73
C ASP A 123 6.69 6.94 18.32
N TRP A 124 8.01 7.17 18.26
CA TRP A 124 8.74 7.16 17.00
C TRP A 124 8.73 5.77 16.37
N GLN A 125 8.40 5.72 15.09
CA GLN A 125 8.37 4.52 14.27
C GLN A 125 9.38 4.64 13.14
N ASP A 126 10.15 3.58 12.89
CA ASP A 126 11.04 3.52 11.74
C ASP A 126 10.24 3.28 10.46
N VAL A 127 10.63 3.98 9.40
CA VAL A 127 10.14 3.76 8.04
C VAL A 127 11.26 3.08 7.25
N ASP A 128 10.96 1.97 6.59
CA ASP A 128 11.98 1.20 5.85
C ASP A 128 12.52 2.01 4.66
N THR A 129 13.83 2.19 4.61
CA THR A 129 14.53 2.99 3.59
C THR A 129 14.97 2.17 2.38
N HIS A 130 14.86 0.83 2.43
CA HIS A 130 15.27 -0.07 1.37
C HIS A 130 14.10 -0.41 0.44
N ASN A 131 13.70 0.56 -0.41
CA ASN A 131 12.60 0.39 -1.37
C ASN A 131 13.06 0.53 -2.84
N ALA A 132 14.35 0.74 -3.10
CA ALA A 132 14.93 0.81 -4.45
C ALA A 132 14.94 -0.55 -5.19
N ASP A 133 14.58 -1.62 -4.48
CA ASP A 133 14.37 -2.99 -4.99
C ASP A 133 13.08 -3.15 -5.79
N HIS A 134 12.13 -2.23 -5.58
CA HIS A 134 10.89 -2.15 -6.34
C HIS A 134 10.97 -1.08 -7.43
N GLY A 135 10.16 -1.22 -8.48
CA GLY A 135 10.12 -0.30 -9.62
C GLY A 135 10.29 -0.97 -10.98
N ALA A 136 10.26 -0.15 -12.02
CA ALA A 136 10.36 -0.60 -13.41
C ALA A 136 11.79 -1.01 -13.78
N ASP A 137 11.90 -2.02 -14.66
CA ASP A 137 13.21 -2.54 -15.08
C ASP A 137 14.03 -1.47 -15.82
N PRO A 138 15.37 -1.42 -15.63
CA PRO A 138 16.25 -0.50 -16.35
C PRO A 138 16.12 -0.59 -17.87
N GLY A 139 15.91 0.55 -18.52
CA GLY A 139 15.77 0.67 -19.98
C GLY A 139 14.37 0.33 -20.52
N THR A 140 13.36 0.21 -19.66
CA THR A 140 11.95 0.17 -20.08
C THR A 140 11.38 1.58 -20.22
N ALA A 141 10.35 1.75 -21.05
CA ALA A 141 9.66 3.04 -21.17
C ALA A 141 9.08 3.51 -19.83
N GLU A 142 8.58 2.59 -19.00
CA GLU A 142 8.10 2.91 -17.65
C GLU A 142 9.21 3.49 -16.76
N ARG A 143 10.47 3.08 -16.93
CA ARG A 143 11.58 3.63 -16.14
C ARG A 143 11.93 5.07 -16.52
N THR A 144 11.60 5.50 -17.74
CA THR A 144 11.96 6.83 -18.26
C THR A 144 10.76 7.77 -18.38
N THR A 145 9.55 7.28 -18.15
CA THR A 145 8.31 8.06 -18.18
C THR A 145 7.83 8.30 -16.75
N GLY A 146 7.25 9.47 -16.45
CA GLY A 146 6.58 9.72 -15.16
C GLY A 146 7.40 10.36 -14.04
N HIS A 147 8.56 10.98 -14.30
CA HIS A 147 9.41 11.60 -13.27
C HIS A 147 9.59 10.73 -12.01
N PRO A 148 10.10 9.49 -12.17
CA PRO A 148 10.19 8.54 -11.07
C PRO A 148 11.04 9.10 -9.93
N ARG A 149 10.59 8.87 -8.69
CA ARG A 149 11.28 9.31 -7.47
C ARG A 149 11.83 8.14 -6.68
N GLY A 150 12.89 8.38 -5.93
CA GLY A 150 13.29 7.46 -4.88
C GLY A 150 12.36 7.60 -3.69
N ALA A 151 12.17 6.52 -2.93
CA ALA A 151 11.16 6.46 -1.88
C ALA A 151 11.56 5.52 -0.76
N THR A 152 11.00 5.74 0.42
CA THR A 152 10.92 4.72 1.48
C THR A 152 9.82 3.71 1.16
N ALA A 153 9.72 2.62 1.92
CA ALA A 153 8.49 1.85 1.96
C ALA A 153 7.35 2.72 2.53
N PRO A 154 6.10 2.49 2.10
CA PRO A 154 4.95 3.21 2.63
C PRO A 154 4.59 2.68 4.02
N LEU A 155 4.30 3.55 5.00
CA LEU A 155 3.88 3.16 6.35
C LEU A 155 2.40 3.51 6.58
N TRP A 156 1.58 2.51 6.89
CA TRP A 156 0.20 2.71 7.32
C TRP A 156 0.17 3.16 8.78
N VAL A 157 -0.42 4.32 9.04
CA VAL A 157 -0.49 4.93 10.37
C VAL A 157 -1.92 5.02 10.92
N GLY A 158 -2.92 4.63 10.12
CA GLY A 158 -4.33 4.85 10.45
C GLY A 158 -4.72 6.32 10.36
N ASP A 159 -5.96 6.66 10.71
CA ASP A 159 -6.49 8.03 10.61
C ASP A 159 -5.72 8.99 11.53
N CYS A 160 -5.03 9.96 10.92
CA CYS A 160 -4.13 10.90 11.57
C CYS A 160 -4.27 12.34 11.02
N ASP A 161 -4.02 13.32 11.87
CA ASP A 161 -4.08 14.76 11.54
C ASP A 161 -2.85 15.56 12.02
N GLY A 162 -1.85 14.87 12.59
CA GLY A 162 -0.58 15.46 13.00
C GLY A 162 0.60 14.57 12.62
N VAL A 163 1.71 15.18 12.24
CA VAL A 163 2.93 14.47 11.84
C VAL A 163 4.21 15.15 12.33
N ASP A 164 5.20 14.34 12.68
CA ASP A 164 6.56 14.74 13.02
C ASP A 164 7.51 13.72 12.40
N VAL A 165 8.45 14.19 11.57
CA VAL A 165 9.33 13.33 10.76
C VAL A 165 10.76 13.80 10.87
N ARG A 166 11.68 12.84 10.92
CA ARG A 166 13.12 13.07 10.88
C ARG A 166 13.82 12.07 9.99
N VAL A 167 14.75 12.56 9.19
CA VAL A 167 15.63 11.81 8.31
C VAL A 167 17.06 12.12 8.73
N ARG A 168 17.83 11.09 9.07
CA ARG A 168 19.20 11.23 9.57
C ARG A 168 20.14 10.44 8.69
N ALA A 169 21.19 11.09 8.21
CA ALA A 169 22.29 10.40 7.54
C ALA A 169 23.00 9.44 8.50
N ASP A 170 23.47 8.30 7.99
CA ASP A 170 24.36 7.43 8.74
C ASP A 170 25.69 8.15 9.05
N THR A 171 26.20 7.97 10.27
CA THR A 171 27.43 8.62 10.75
C THR A 171 28.71 7.86 10.37
N GLY A 172 28.64 6.88 9.47
CA GLY A 172 29.79 6.08 9.03
C GLY A 172 30.29 5.04 10.03
N ASP A 173 29.70 4.91 11.22
CA ASP A 173 30.12 3.94 12.24
C ASP A 173 29.44 2.59 12.05
N HIS A 174 29.81 1.89 10.99
CA HIS A 174 29.46 0.49 10.78
C HIS A 174 30.63 -0.41 11.19
N GLY A 175 30.92 -0.50 12.49
CA GLY A 175 31.53 -1.65 13.18
C GLY A 175 32.67 -2.42 12.49
N GLY A 176 33.50 -1.76 11.68
CA GLY A 176 34.48 -2.40 10.81
C GLY A 176 35.22 -1.47 9.85
N GLY A 177 34.72 -0.24 9.62
CA GLY A 177 35.45 0.84 8.96
C GLY A 177 36.33 1.63 9.95
N ALA A 178 37.46 2.16 9.47
CA ALA A 178 38.30 3.04 10.28
C ALA A 178 37.49 4.27 10.74
N ALA A 179 37.62 4.65 12.01
CA ALA A 179 37.03 5.88 12.53
C ALA A 179 37.52 7.08 11.70
N GLY A 180 36.65 7.68 10.88
CA GLY A 180 37.00 8.86 10.09
C GLY A 180 36.31 9.05 8.73
N ASP A 181 35.52 8.10 8.23
CA ASP A 181 34.80 8.31 6.97
C ASP A 181 33.71 9.40 7.12
N PRO A 182 33.64 10.38 6.19
CA PRO A 182 32.63 11.42 6.25
C PRO A 182 31.22 10.83 6.06
N PRO A 183 30.19 11.36 6.76
CA PRO A 183 28.83 10.88 6.63
C PRO A 183 28.34 11.01 5.18
N VAL A 184 27.71 9.94 4.67
CA VAL A 184 27.14 9.95 3.32
C VAL A 184 25.99 10.98 3.29
N PRO A 185 25.99 11.95 2.36
CA PRO A 185 24.97 12.98 2.33
C PRO A 185 23.59 12.39 2.02
N LEU A 186 22.55 12.99 2.60
CA LEU A 186 21.17 12.66 2.27
C LEU A 186 20.85 13.00 0.80
N PRO A 187 19.94 12.25 0.15
CA PRO A 187 19.46 12.58 -1.19
C PRO A 187 18.85 13.99 -1.27
N SER A 188 18.93 14.62 -2.44
CA SER A 188 18.34 15.93 -2.68
C SER A 188 16.82 15.86 -2.83
N GLY A 189 16.13 16.94 -2.44
CA GLY A 189 14.71 17.10 -2.67
C GLY A 189 13.81 16.22 -1.79
N LEU A 190 14.28 15.89 -0.58
CA LEU A 190 13.51 15.10 0.38
C LEU A 190 12.15 15.75 0.68
N ARG A 191 11.10 14.94 0.56
CA ARG A 191 9.70 15.33 0.80
C ARG A 191 8.99 14.26 1.62
N LEU A 192 8.20 14.70 2.58
CA LEU A 192 7.20 13.86 3.25
C LEU A 192 5.96 13.79 2.39
N GLU A 193 5.48 12.58 2.16
CA GLU A 193 4.25 12.28 1.45
C GLU A 193 3.19 11.84 2.47
N LEU A 194 2.08 12.57 2.51
CA LEU A 194 0.92 12.25 3.32
C LEU A 194 -0.21 11.82 2.40
N VAL A 195 -0.70 10.61 2.57
CA VAL A 195 -1.70 10.02 1.68
C VAL A 195 -2.99 9.75 2.44
N ASP A 196 -4.06 10.39 1.98
CA ASP A 196 -5.44 10.08 2.32
C ASP A 196 -5.98 9.09 1.27
N PRO A 197 -6.35 7.85 1.67
CA PRO A 197 -6.91 6.85 0.74
C PRO A 197 -8.26 7.24 0.15
N GLY A 198 -8.93 8.26 0.70
CA GLY A 198 -10.29 8.62 0.35
C GLY A 198 -11.32 7.61 0.83
N ASP A 199 -12.59 8.02 0.74
CA ASP A 199 -13.70 7.14 1.04
C ASP A 199 -13.80 6.01 0.01
N PRO A 200 -14.24 4.82 0.42
CA PRO A 200 -14.68 3.82 -0.54
C PRO A 200 -15.92 4.37 -1.22
N GLY A 201 -15.77 5.02 -2.39
CA GLY A 201 -16.91 5.50 -3.18
C GLY A 201 -17.97 4.40 -3.29
N ASP A 202 -19.25 4.80 -3.20
CA ASP A 202 -20.44 3.94 -3.03
C ASP A 202 -20.28 2.51 -3.60
N SER A 203 -19.80 1.61 -2.74
CA SER A 203 -19.90 0.18 -2.94
C SER A 203 -21.24 -0.23 -2.37
N GLY A 204 -22.30 -0.03 -3.16
CA GLY A 204 -23.61 -0.60 -2.89
C GLY A 204 -23.47 -2.10 -2.66
N GLY A 205 -23.61 -2.54 -1.41
CA GLY A 205 -23.46 -3.93 -1.00
C GLY A 205 -22.88 -4.11 0.39
N SER A 206 -23.54 -3.57 1.42
CA SER A 206 -23.33 -3.97 2.81
C SER A 206 -23.84 -5.42 3.00
N GLY A 207 -23.05 -6.40 2.59
CA GLY A 207 -23.21 -7.79 2.98
C GLY A 207 -22.35 -8.08 4.21
N VAL A 208 -22.71 -7.52 5.35
CA VAL A 208 -22.17 -7.97 6.65
C VAL A 208 -22.86 -9.31 6.93
N LEU A 209 -22.16 -10.42 6.74
CA LEU A 209 -22.60 -11.71 7.25
C LEU A 209 -22.19 -11.77 8.73
N ASP A 210 -23.20 -11.58 9.57
CA ASP A 210 -23.18 -11.96 10.97
C ASP A 210 -23.03 -13.48 11.09
N ASP A 211 -22.12 -13.90 11.96
CA ASP A 211 -21.85 -15.28 12.31
C ASP A 211 -22.71 -15.63 13.53
N SER A 212 -23.85 -16.26 13.28
CA SER A 212 -24.57 -16.99 14.32
C SER A 212 -25.07 -18.31 13.77
N GLY A 213 -24.38 -19.39 14.18
CA GLY A 213 -24.77 -20.76 13.91
C GLY A 213 -26.14 -21.11 14.49
N GLY A 214 -26.92 -21.86 13.71
CA GLY A 214 -28.18 -22.45 14.12
C GLY A 214 -28.62 -23.53 13.12
N SER A 215 -28.61 -24.77 13.59
CA SER A 215 -29.05 -25.99 12.89
C SER A 215 -30.54 -25.96 12.51
N GLY A 216 -30.89 -26.38 11.28
CA GLY A 216 -32.27 -26.67 10.88
C GLY A 216 -32.40 -27.17 9.43
N VAL A 217 -33.06 -28.31 9.24
CA VAL A 217 -33.31 -29.09 8.01
C VAL A 217 -34.46 -28.46 7.17
N PRO A 218 -34.59 -28.69 5.83
CA PRO A 218 -35.35 -27.81 4.94
C PRO A 218 -36.83 -28.18 4.81
N GLY A 219 -37.66 -27.19 4.47
CA GLY A 219 -39.04 -27.35 4.05
C GLY A 219 -39.36 -26.40 2.88
N ASP A 220 -39.82 -27.00 1.78
CA ASP A 220 -40.42 -26.35 0.60
C ASP A 220 -41.59 -25.44 0.96
N PHE A 221 -41.77 -24.32 0.24
CA PHE A 221 -43.08 -23.85 -0.20
C PHE A 221 -42.97 -22.90 -1.40
N ASP A 222 -43.69 -23.26 -2.47
CA ASP A 222 -44.06 -22.45 -3.63
C ASP A 222 -44.87 -21.19 -3.24
N GLY A 223 -44.74 -20.11 -4.03
CA GLY A 223 -45.62 -18.94 -3.91
C GLY A 223 -45.32 -17.85 -4.91
N ALA A 224 -46.08 -17.82 -6.00
CA ALA A 224 -45.99 -16.90 -7.12
C ALA A 224 -46.53 -15.48 -6.83
N LEU A 225 -45.95 -14.50 -7.56
CA LEU A 225 -46.55 -13.31 -8.18
C LEU A 225 -47.50 -12.40 -7.38
N GLN A 226 -47.13 -11.12 -7.22
CA GLN A 226 -48.02 -10.03 -7.63
C GLN A 226 -47.29 -8.73 -7.94
N ALA A 227 -47.65 -8.14 -9.09
CA ALA A 227 -47.23 -6.85 -9.59
C ALA A 227 -48.40 -5.88 -9.53
N ASP A 228 -48.15 -4.66 -9.07
CA ASP A 228 -48.93 -3.43 -9.27
C ASP A 228 -47.87 -2.31 -9.29
N GLY A 229 -47.82 -1.32 -10.17
CA GLY A 229 -48.87 -0.57 -10.85
C GLY A 229 -48.42 0.90 -10.74
N ALA A 230 -48.07 1.51 -11.87
CA ALA A 230 -47.26 2.73 -11.99
C ALA A 230 -47.90 4.04 -11.50
N ALA A 231 -47.05 5.03 -11.16
CA ALA A 231 -47.34 6.44 -11.34
C ALA A 231 -46.04 7.25 -11.56
N ALA A 232 -45.90 7.87 -12.74
CA ALA A 232 -44.88 8.87 -13.04
C ALA A 232 -45.42 10.28 -12.72
N PRO A 233 -44.53 11.22 -12.34
CA PRO A 233 -44.69 12.56 -12.92
C PRO A 233 -43.39 13.27 -13.34
N ALA A 234 -43.53 13.94 -14.48
CA ALA A 234 -43.01 15.25 -14.90
C ALA A 234 -41.49 15.54 -14.93
N ALA A 235 -41.03 15.86 -16.14
CA ALA A 235 -39.70 16.35 -16.49
C ALA A 235 -39.38 17.72 -15.85
N GLY A 236 -38.28 17.76 -15.09
CA GLY A 236 -37.53 18.97 -14.72
C GLY A 236 -36.27 19.13 -15.59
N PRO A 237 -35.66 20.33 -15.64
CA PRO A 237 -34.67 20.68 -16.66
C PRO A 237 -33.36 19.91 -16.47
N ALA A 238 -32.68 19.69 -17.60
CA ALA A 238 -31.45 18.92 -17.81
C ALA A 238 -30.55 18.81 -16.58
N GLY A 239 -30.57 17.62 -15.97
CA GLY A 239 -29.64 17.22 -14.92
C GLY A 239 -28.27 16.91 -15.50
N ASP A 240 -27.26 17.41 -14.79
CA ASP A 240 -25.85 17.02 -14.80
C ASP A 240 -25.60 15.55 -15.22
N PRO A 241 -24.70 15.25 -16.18
CA PRO A 241 -24.38 13.89 -16.64
C PRO A 241 -23.69 13.01 -15.59
N SER A 242 -23.53 13.46 -14.34
CA SER A 242 -23.04 12.65 -13.22
C SER A 242 -24.06 11.63 -12.66
N ARG A 243 -25.26 11.52 -13.23
CA ARG A 243 -26.36 10.64 -12.76
C ARG A 243 -26.70 9.44 -13.66
N THR A 244 -25.73 8.93 -14.41
CA THR A 244 -25.76 7.53 -14.87
C THR A 244 -24.65 6.78 -14.15
N GLY A 245 -24.92 5.58 -13.64
CA GLY A 245 -23.92 4.69 -13.04
C GLY A 245 -22.92 4.14 -14.06
N GLU A 246 -22.51 4.94 -15.02
CA GLU A 246 -21.57 4.59 -16.07
C GLU A 246 -20.13 4.68 -15.57
N LEU A 247 -19.36 3.65 -15.88
CA LEU A 247 -17.93 3.60 -15.59
C LEU A 247 -17.19 4.61 -16.48
N SER A 248 -16.23 5.35 -15.91
CA SER A 248 -15.23 6.09 -16.70
C SER A 248 -14.58 5.17 -17.76
N GLU A 249 -14.00 5.74 -18.81
CA GLU A 249 -13.29 4.97 -19.84
C GLU A 249 -12.16 4.12 -19.24
N GLU A 250 -11.41 4.66 -18.28
CA GLU A 250 -10.33 3.98 -17.59
C GLU A 250 -10.84 2.82 -16.74
N ALA A 251 -11.96 3.01 -16.02
CA ALA A 251 -12.60 1.95 -15.25
C ALA A 251 -13.21 0.86 -16.14
N THR A 252 -13.80 1.26 -17.27
CA THR A 252 -14.31 0.33 -18.28
C THR A 252 -13.15 -0.50 -18.85
N ALA A 253 -12.03 0.12 -19.22
CA ALA A 253 -10.87 -0.57 -19.75
C ALA A 253 -10.24 -1.55 -18.74
N ALA A 254 -10.13 -1.15 -17.47
CA ALA A 254 -9.63 -2.01 -16.39
C ALA A 254 -10.56 -3.21 -16.16
N SER A 255 -11.88 -2.98 -16.12
CA SER A 255 -12.86 -4.05 -15.96
C SER A 255 -12.92 -4.99 -17.18
N ALA A 256 -12.88 -4.45 -18.39
CA ALA A 256 -12.92 -5.21 -19.64
C ALA A 256 -11.71 -6.14 -19.79
N ALA A 257 -10.58 -5.81 -19.16
CA ALA A 257 -9.42 -6.69 -19.13
C ALA A 257 -9.71 -8.05 -18.44
N ASN A 258 -10.77 -8.12 -17.62
CA ASN A 258 -11.27 -9.31 -16.91
C ASN A 258 -12.58 -9.87 -17.49
N ALA A 259 -13.05 -9.41 -18.67
CA ALA A 259 -14.37 -9.77 -19.21
C ALA A 259 -14.61 -11.28 -19.41
N GLY A 260 -13.54 -12.08 -19.57
CA GLY A 260 -13.64 -13.54 -19.65
C GLY A 260 -13.82 -14.25 -18.29
N LEU A 261 -13.78 -13.52 -17.18
CA LEU A 261 -13.81 -14.05 -15.81
C LEU A 261 -14.96 -13.47 -14.97
N ALA A 262 -15.36 -12.23 -15.24
CA ALA A 262 -16.44 -11.54 -14.52
C ALA A 262 -17.09 -10.47 -15.43
N PRO A 263 -18.36 -10.12 -15.20
CA PRO A 263 -19.04 -9.03 -15.91
C PRO A 263 -18.33 -7.67 -15.77
N LEU A 264 -18.59 -6.76 -16.70
CA LEU A 264 -18.13 -5.37 -16.59
C LEU A 264 -18.68 -4.73 -15.30
N GLY A 265 -17.82 -4.02 -14.58
CA GLY A 265 -18.17 -3.38 -13.31
C GLY A 265 -18.27 -4.34 -12.11
N ALA A 266 -17.91 -5.61 -12.26
CA ALA A 266 -17.87 -6.54 -11.13
C ALA A 266 -16.86 -6.09 -10.07
N THR A 267 -17.26 -6.12 -8.81
CA THR A 267 -16.41 -5.83 -7.63
C THR A 267 -15.57 -7.03 -7.21
N GLU A 268 -15.90 -8.22 -7.72
CA GLU A 268 -15.18 -9.45 -7.45
C GLU A 268 -15.23 -10.39 -8.64
N ILE A 269 -14.22 -11.26 -8.70
CA ILE A 269 -14.19 -12.42 -9.56
C ILE A 269 -14.44 -13.63 -8.64
N PRO A 270 -15.54 -14.39 -8.82
CA PRO A 270 -15.96 -15.42 -7.87
C PRO A 270 -14.98 -16.59 -7.83
N ALA A 271 -14.84 -17.29 -6.70
CA ALA A 271 -14.02 -18.50 -6.67
C ALA A 271 -14.63 -19.59 -7.58
N LEU A 272 -13.77 -20.42 -8.16
CA LEU A 272 -14.18 -21.63 -8.87
C LEU A 272 -13.62 -22.86 -8.17
N ASP A 273 -14.30 -23.99 -8.31
CA ASP A 273 -13.71 -25.28 -7.98
C ASP A 273 -12.69 -25.71 -9.06
N ARG A 274 -12.14 -26.92 -8.92
CA ARG A 274 -11.15 -27.42 -9.89
C ARG A 274 -11.75 -27.62 -11.28
N GLU A 275 -12.92 -28.24 -11.38
CA GLU A 275 -13.50 -28.63 -12.66
C GLU A 275 -13.85 -27.37 -13.46
N ASP A 276 -14.51 -26.42 -12.81
CA ASP A 276 -14.88 -25.14 -13.40
C ASP A 276 -13.65 -24.35 -13.84
N THR A 277 -12.57 -24.39 -13.04
CA THR A 277 -11.30 -23.73 -13.39
C THR A 277 -10.65 -24.37 -14.63
N GLU A 278 -10.72 -25.69 -14.78
CA GLU A 278 -10.18 -26.39 -15.96
C GLU A 278 -11.00 -26.06 -17.21
N ARG A 279 -12.33 -25.98 -17.11
CA ARG A 279 -13.19 -25.53 -18.22
C ARG A 279 -12.91 -24.07 -18.60
N GLU A 280 -12.75 -23.18 -17.61
CA GLU A 280 -12.38 -21.78 -17.83
C GLU A 280 -11.00 -21.67 -18.53
N LEU A 281 -10.01 -22.45 -18.10
CA LEU A 281 -8.69 -22.47 -18.73
C LEU A 281 -8.77 -22.88 -20.21
N LEU A 282 -9.55 -23.93 -20.53
CA LEU A 282 -9.73 -24.38 -21.91
C LEU A 282 -10.46 -23.32 -22.75
N ALA A 283 -11.48 -22.66 -22.20
CA ALA A 283 -12.21 -21.61 -22.91
C ALA A 283 -11.33 -20.39 -23.20
N LEU A 284 -10.47 -19.99 -22.25
CA LEU A 284 -9.62 -18.81 -22.40
C LEU A 284 -8.36 -19.06 -23.23
N ARG A 285 -7.81 -20.29 -23.18
CA ARG A 285 -6.45 -20.57 -23.64
C ARG A 285 -6.28 -21.92 -24.33
N GLY A 286 -7.35 -22.63 -24.67
CA GLY A 286 -7.30 -23.99 -25.23
C GLY A 286 -6.36 -24.14 -26.43
N ASP A 287 -6.30 -23.11 -27.28
CA ASP A 287 -5.45 -23.05 -28.47
C ASP A 287 -3.96 -22.84 -28.15
N GLU A 288 -3.64 -22.27 -27.00
CA GLU A 288 -2.26 -22.05 -26.54
C GLU A 288 -1.67 -23.26 -25.81
N LEU A 289 -2.52 -24.20 -25.39
CA LEU A 289 -2.12 -25.37 -24.62
C LEU A 289 -1.60 -26.50 -25.52
N THR A 290 -0.60 -27.23 -25.05
CA THR A 290 -0.20 -28.51 -25.66
C THR A 290 -1.24 -29.59 -25.37
N GLU A 291 -1.25 -30.68 -26.14
CA GLU A 291 -2.13 -31.84 -25.88
C GLU A 291 -1.98 -32.38 -24.45
N ARG A 292 -0.74 -32.47 -23.97
CA ARG A 292 -0.45 -32.88 -22.59
C ARG A 292 -1.04 -31.91 -21.56
N GLN A 293 -0.97 -30.61 -21.80
CA GLN A 293 -1.57 -29.63 -20.90
C GLN A 293 -3.10 -29.64 -20.96
N ARG A 294 -3.70 -29.96 -22.10
CA ARG A 294 -5.16 -30.17 -22.18
C ARG A 294 -5.59 -31.41 -21.40
N ALA A 295 -4.83 -32.50 -21.49
CA ALA A 295 -5.13 -33.74 -20.78
C ALA A 295 -4.86 -33.65 -19.26
N GLN A 296 -3.84 -32.91 -18.84
CA GLN A 296 -3.44 -32.73 -17.45
C GLN A 296 -3.02 -31.27 -17.21
N PRO A 297 -3.99 -30.35 -17.02
CA PRO A 297 -3.72 -28.92 -16.93
C PRO A 297 -2.91 -28.52 -15.70
N HIS A 298 -2.95 -29.33 -14.63
CA HIS A 298 -2.27 -29.07 -13.37
C HIS A 298 -2.46 -27.62 -12.91
N ILE A 299 -3.71 -27.18 -12.90
CA ILE A 299 -4.13 -25.86 -12.44
C ILE A 299 -4.83 -25.98 -11.10
N GLY A 300 -4.56 -25.03 -10.19
CA GLY A 300 -5.28 -24.95 -8.92
C GLY A 300 -6.63 -24.26 -9.09
N PRO A 301 -7.64 -24.59 -8.26
CA PRO A 301 -8.92 -23.88 -8.25
C PRO A 301 -8.73 -22.37 -8.19
N ARG A 302 -9.43 -21.63 -9.05
CA ARG A 302 -9.32 -20.16 -9.08
C ARG A 302 -9.86 -19.59 -7.77
N PRO A 303 -9.04 -18.85 -7.00
CA PRO A 303 -9.54 -18.21 -5.79
C PRO A 303 -10.50 -17.06 -6.12
N ARG A 304 -11.31 -16.66 -5.15
CA ARG A 304 -12.03 -15.38 -5.19
C ARG A 304 -11.01 -14.24 -5.20
N ILE A 305 -11.22 -13.25 -6.06
CA ILE A 305 -10.35 -12.08 -6.19
C ILE A 305 -11.21 -10.82 -6.15
N VAL A 306 -10.90 -9.90 -5.23
CA VAL A 306 -11.51 -8.56 -5.23
C VAL A 306 -10.90 -7.76 -6.37
N THR A 307 -11.73 -7.26 -7.28
CA THR A 307 -11.28 -6.50 -8.45
C THR A 307 -10.81 -5.11 -8.05
N ARG A 308 -10.15 -4.41 -8.97
CA ARG A 308 -9.81 -2.98 -8.81
C ARG A 308 -11.00 -2.12 -8.38
N ARG A 309 -12.15 -2.31 -9.03
CA ARG A 309 -13.40 -1.66 -8.61
C ARG A 309 -13.84 -2.06 -7.20
N GLY A 310 -13.70 -3.34 -6.84
CA GLY A 310 -14.10 -3.84 -5.52
C GLY A 310 -13.33 -3.27 -4.34
N TRP A 311 -12.07 -2.87 -4.51
CA TRP A 311 -11.32 -2.16 -3.47
C TRP A 311 -11.32 -0.63 -3.63
N GLY A 312 -12.01 -0.11 -4.65
CA GLY A 312 -12.18 1.32 -4.90
C GLY A 312 -10.98 1.98 -5.60
N ALA A 313 -10.38 1.31 -6.59
CA ALA A 313 -9.33 1.91 -7.39
C ALA A 313 -9.84 3.17 -8.12
N ASP A 314 -9.12 4.28 -7.96
CA ASP A 314 -9.28 5.44 -8.83
C ASP A 314 -8.47 5.22 -10.12
N GLU A 315 -9.15 4.76 -11.15
CA GLU A 315 -8.52 4.39 -12.42
C GLU A 315 -7.98 5.59 -13.21
N SER A 316 -8.34 6.82 -12.82
CA SER A 316 -7.80 8.05 -13.43
C SER A 316 -6.34 8.31 -13.05
N LEU A 317 -5.86 7.73 -11.94
CA LEU A 317 -4.48 7.90 -11.49
C LEU A 317 -3.49 7.14 -12.38
N ARG A 318 -3.84 5.92 -12.83
CA ARG A 318 -2.90 5.10 -13.60
C ARG A 318 -2.70 5.63 -15.02
N ALA A 319 -1.54 5.34 -15.58
CA ALA A 319 -1.30 5.53 -16.99
C ALA A 319 -2.25 4.69 -17.86
N HIS A 320 -2.61 5.20 -19.04
CA HIS A 320 -3.38 4.47 -20.03
C HIS A 320 -2.57 3.31 -20.64
N GLY A 321 -3.29 2.30 -21.12
CA GLY A 321 -2.73 1.12 -21.79
C GLY A 321 -2.08 0.12 -20.82
N PHE A 322 -2.18 -1.16 -21.18
CA PHE A 322 -1.62 -2.27 -20.41
C PHE A 322 -0.37 -2.82 -21.09
N VAL A 323 0.62 -3.21 -20.30
CA VAL A 323 1.86 -3.83 -20.81
C VAL A 323 1.87 -5.29 -20.40
N TYR A 324 2.08 -6.17 -21.38
CA TYR A 324 2.09 -7.62 -21.17
C TYR A 324 3.45 -8.22 -21.50
N THR A 325 3.77 -9.28 -20.76
CA THR A 325 4.90 -10.17 -21.04
C THR A 325 4.40 -11.43 -21.74
N LYS A 326 5.31 -12.33 -22.13
CA LYS A 326 4.93 -13.53 -22.89
C LYS A 326 4.24 -14.59 -22.02
N LYS A 327 4.77 -14.85 -20.83
CA LYS A 327 4.30 -15.92 -19.91
C LYS A 327 4.58 -15.55 -18.46
N VAL A 328 3.88 -16.14 -17.51
CA VAL A 328 4.30 -16.10 -16.10
C VAL A 328 5.07 -17.36 -15.75
N LYS A 329 6.38 -17.24 -15.54
CA LYS A 329 7.28 -18.36 -15.23
C LYS A 329 7.58 -18.48 -13.74
N ALA A 330 7.47 -17.40 -12.98
CA ALA A 330 7.70 -17.38 -11.54
C ALA A 330 6.75 -16.41 -10.85
N ALA A 331 6.48 -16.66 -9.57
CA ALA A 331 5.86 -15.71 -8.65
C ALA A 331 6.91 -15.22 -7.65
N PHE A 332 7.02 -13.90 -7.52
CA PHE A 332 7.80 -13.27 -6.46
C PHE A 332 6.85 -12.85 -5.34
N VAL A 333 7.09 -13.39 -4.14
CA VAL A 333 6.34 -13.04 -2.93
C VAL A 333 7.06 -11.89 -2.22
N HIS A 334 6.28 -10.87 -1.90
CA HIS A 334 6.67 -9.63 -1.27
C HIS A 334 5.94 -9.44 0.05
N HIS A 335 6.45 -8.53 0.87
CA HIS A 335 5.61 -7.81 1.82
C HIS A 335 5.50 -6.34 1.40
N THR A 336 4.55 -5.58 1.94
CA THR A 336 4.46 -4.13 1.65
C THR A 336 5.34 -3.29 2.57
N ALA A 337 5.88 -3.89 3.64
CA ALA A 337 6.60 -3.21 4.72
C ALA A 337 5.81 -2.10 5.42
N SER A 338 4.47 -2.12 5.28
CA SER A 338 3.59 -1.03 5.70
C SER A 338 3.07 -1.09 7.14
N GLY A 339 3.58 -2.00 7.96
CA GLY A 339 3.06 -2.26 9.30
C GLY A 339 1.81 -3.13 9.32
N ASN A 340 1.46 -3.68 10.49
CA ASN A 340 0.43 -4.72 10.63
C ASN A 340 -0.82 -4.27 11.40
N ASN A 341 -0.89 -3.00 11.80
CA ASN A 341 -1.90 -2.47 12.73
C ASN A 341 -3.24 -2.14 12.07
N TYR A 342 -3.38 -2.32 10.75
CA TYR A 342 -4.65 -2.16 10.05
C TYR A 342 -5.64 -3.30 10.40
N ARG A 343 -6.94 -3.02 10.42
CA ARG A 343 -8.00 -4.03 10.46
C ARG A 343 -8.23 -4.61 9.07
N CYS A 344 -8.70 -5.85 8.93
CA CYS A 344 -8.93 -6.42 7.59
C CYS A 344 -9.96 -5.63 6.77
N SER A 345 -10.95 -5.00 7.42
CA SER A 345 -11.88 -4.06 6.77
C SER A 345 -11.19 -2.80 6.20
N GLN A 346 -10.01 -2.45 6.70
CA GLN A 346 -9.19 -1.34 6.18
C GLN A 346 -8.25 -1.78 5.05
N ALA A 347 -8.19 -3.06 4.68
CA ALA A 347 -7.30 -3.52 3.61
C ALA A 347 -7.53 -2.78 2.28
N PRO A 348 -8.77 -2.52 1.82
CA PRO A 348 -9.00 -1.67 0.64
C PRO A 348 -8.38 -0.27 0.77
N SER A 349 -8.52 0.38 1.93
CA SER A 349 -7.91 1.70 2.18
C SER A 349 -6.38 1.65 2.15
N VAL A 350 -5.77 0.61 2.75
CA VAL A 350 -4.31 0.41 2.67
C VAL A 350 -3.87 0.26 1.22
N ILE A 351 -4.61 -0.51 0.42
CA ILE A 351 -4.30 -0.72 -1.00
C ILE A 351 -4.42 0.59 -1.78
N ARG A 352 -5.50 1.37 -1.58
CA ARG A 352 -5.67 2.70 -2.19
C ARG A 352 -4.53 3.63 -1.83
N SER A 353 -4.10 3.65 -0.57
CA SER A 353 -2.95 4.46 -0.14
C SER A 353 -1.65 4.04 -0.82
N ILE A 354 -1.35 2.73 -0.90
CA ILE A 354 -0.16 2.23 -1.60
C ILE A 354 -0.22 2.55 -3.09
N TYR A 355 -1.40 2.40 -3.71
CA TYR A 355 -1.61 2.74 -5.11
C TYR A 355 -1.33 4.23 -5.37
N ARG A 356 -1.93 5.12 -4.58
CA ARG A 356 -1.72 6.57 -4.67
C ARG A 356 -0.24 6.93 -4.42
N TYR A 357 0.41 6.30 -3.45
CA TYR A 357 1.84 6.51 -3.18
C TYR A 357 2.71 6.10 -4.37
N HIS A 358 2.47 4.93 -4.96
CA HIS A 358 3.23 4.49 -6.14
C HIS A 358 3.04 5.43 -7.34
N VAL A 359 1.82 5.88 -7.59
CA VAL A 359 1.54 6.70 -8.78
C VAL A 359 1.91 8.17 -8.55
N GLU A 360 1.29 8.81 -7.56
CA GLU A 360 1.36 10.25 -7.37
C GLU A 360 2.68 10.67 -6.71
N SER A 361 3.16 9.89 -5.74
CA SER A 361 4.40 10.22 -5.03
C SER A 361 5.64 9.66 -5.72
N MET A 362 5.59 8.41 -6.23
CA MET A 362 6.76 7.77 -6.84
C MET A 362 6.82 7.92 -8.37
N GLY A 363 5.76 8.40 -9.01
CA GLY A 363 5.71 8.61 -10.46
C GLY A 363 5.54 7.34 -11.28
N TRP A 364 5.05 6.25 -10.68
CA TRP A 364 4.87 4.98 -11.39
C TRP A 364 3.58 4.98 -12.21
N ARG A 365 3.52 4.07 -13.20
CA ARG A 365 2.34 3.96 -14.07
C ARG A 365 1.10 3.43 -13.37
N ASP A 366 1.28 2.60 -12.35
CA ASP A 366 0.22 1.95 -11.57
C ASP A 366 0.85 1.36 -10.29
N ILE A 367 0.06 0.71 -9.44
CA ILE A 367 0.58 -0.11 -8.35
C ILE A 367 1.52 -1.21 -8.90
N GLY A 368 2.74 -1.33 -8.36
CA GLY A 368 3.77 -2.21 -8.94
C GLY A 368 3.50 -3.71 -8.80
N TYR A 369 2.66 -4.13 -7.86
CA TYR A 369 2.33 -5.54 -7.61
C TYR A 369 1.15 -5.98 -8.47
N ASN A 370 1.19 -7.20 -9.01
CA ASN A 370 0.05 -7.75 -9.74
C ASN A 370 -1.11 -8.15 -8.81
N PHE A 371 -0.77 -8.63 -7.60
CA PHE A 371 -1.75 -9.01 -6.58
C PHE A 371 -1.32 -8.56 -5.20
N LEU A 372 -2.30 -8.32 -4.35
CA LEU A 372 -2.10 -8.09 -2.92
C LEU A 372 -2.90 -9.11 -2.11
N VAL A 373 -2.37 -9.49 -0.94
CA VAL A 373 -2.99 -10.43 -0.01
C VAL A 373 -2.99 -9.82 1.39
N ASP A 374 -4.17 -9.65 2.00
CA ASP A 374 -4.24 -9.16 3.38
C ASP A 374 -3.96 -10.27 4.41
N LYS A 375 -3.82 -9.88 5.68
CA LYS A 375 -3.63 -10.83 6.80
C LYS A 375 -4.85 -11.71 7.08
N CYS A 376 -6.01 -11.43 6.50
CA CYS A 376 -7.20 -12.29 6.57
C CYS A 376 -7.30 -13.28 5.39
N GLY A 377 -6.39 -13.20 4.42
CA GLY A 377 -6.36 -14.10 3.26
C GLY A 377 -7.21 -13.62 2.08
N THR A 378 -7.71 -12.39 2.10
CA THR A 378 -8.38 -11.79 0.94
C THR A 378 -7.35 -11.49 -0.13
N ILE A 379 -7.65 -11.86 -1.39
CA ILE A 379 -6.81 -11.60 -2.55
C ILE A 379 -7.41 -10.44 -3.33
N TYR A 380 -6.56 -9.47 -3.68
CA TYR A 380 -6.93 -8.28 -4.43
C TYR A 380 -6.15 -8.22 -5.74
N GLU A 381 -6.83 -7.84 -6.82
CA GLU A 381 -6.19 -7.43 -8.06
C GLU A 381 -5.39 -6.15 -7.82
N GLY A 382 -4.08 -6.17 -8.10
CA GLY A 382 -3.23 -5.00 -8.06
C GLY A 382 -3.19 -4.32 -9.43
N ARG A 383 -2.05 -4.45 -10.12
CA ARG A 383 -1.78 -3.82 -11.41
C ARG A 383 -2.82 -4.16 -12.49
N ALA A 384 -3.38 -3.14 -13.13
CA ALA A 384 -4.42 -3.27 -14.14
C ALA A 384 -3.93 -3.97 -15.42
N GLY A 385 -4.86 -4.63 -16.13
CA GLY A 385 -4.59 -5.37 -17.35
C GLY A 385 -5.09 -6.83 -17.32
N GLY A 386 -5.70 -7.25 -16.21
CA GLY A 386 -6.47 -8.49 -16.12
C GLY A 386 -5.75 -9.62 -15.41
N VAL A 387 -6.42 -10.23 -14.44
CA VAL A 387 -5.84 -11.17 -13.48
C VAL A 387 -5.37 -12.48 -14.11
N ALA A 388 -5.95 -12.89 -15.24
CA ALA A 388 -5.52 -14.09 -15.97
C ALA A 388 -4.35 -13.82 -16.95
N LYS A 389 -4.04 -12.56 -17.28
CA LYS A 389 -3.02 -12.20 -18.27
C LYS A 389 -1.63 -11.99 -17.65
N ALA A 390 -0.59 -12.01 -18.48
CA ALA A 390 0.80 -11.88 -18.03
C ALA A 390 1.23 -10.40 -17.92
N VAL A 391 0.47 -9.60 -17.16
CA VAL A 391 0.71 -8.16 -16.97
C VAL A 391 2.12 -7.93 -16.42
N LEU A 392 2.91 -7.10 -17.10
CA LEU A 392 4.24 -6.69 -16.63
C LEU A 392 4.08 -5.92 -15.32
N GLY A 393 4.75 -6.33 -14.25
CA GLY A 393 4.77 -5.62 -12.96
C GLY A 393 5.89 -4.57 -12.84
N ALA A 394 6.00 -3.96 -11.66
CA ALA A 394 7.09 -3.08 -11.24
C ALA A 394 7.48 -3.40 -9.78
N HIS A 395 7.55 -4.68 -9.44
CA HIS A 395 7.69 -5.20 -8.07
C HIS A 395 9.07 -5.79 -7.78
N THR A 396 9.82 -6.21 -8.80
CA THR A 396 11.14 -6.84 -8.62
C THR A 396 12.05 -6.37 -9.73
N THR A 397 12.80 -5.31 -9.46
CA THR A 397 13.72 -4.72 -10.43
C THR A 397 14.65 -5.79 -10.99
N GLY A 398 14.67 -5.94 -12.32
CA GLY A 398 15.43 -6.94 -13.04
C GLY A 398 14.66 -8.25 -13.31
N PHE A 399 13.51 -8.50 -12.68
CA PHE A 399 12.72 -9.70 -12.91
C PHE A 399 11.22 -9.44 -13.06
N ASN A 400 10.80 -8.20 -13.34
CA ASN A 400 9.41 -7.90 -13.63
C ASN A 400 8.90 -8.66 -14.88
N SER A 401 9.77 -8.86 -15.87
CA SER A 401 9.43 -9.62 -17.07
C SER A 401 9.27 -11.12 -16.82
N ASN A 402 8.16 -11.67 -17.32
CA ASN A 402 7.76 -13.08 -17.19
C ASN A 402 7.57 -13.58 -15.75
N SER A 403 7.20 -12.69 -14.84
CA SER A 403 6.87 -13.04 -13.47
C SER A 403 5.57 -12.38 -13.02
N VAL A 404 5.12 -12.74 -11.81
CA VAL A 404 3.99 -12.11 -11.13
C VAL A 404 4.41 -11.71 -9.73
N GLY A 405 4.10 -10.49 -9.32
CA GLY A 405 4.36 -9.97 -7.98
C GLY A 405 3.15 -10.11 -7.08
N ILE A 406 3.34 -10.75 -5.92
CA ILE A 406 2.30 -10.93 -4.90
C ILE A 406 2.77 -10.28 -3.61
N ALA A 407 2.18 -9.16 -3.21
CA ALA A 407 2.51 -8.49 -1.96
C ALA A 407 1.56 -8.90 -0.83
N VAL A 408 2.11 -9.49 0.22
CA VAL A 408 1.36 -9.70 1.46
C VAL A 408 1.40 -8.39 2.25
N ILE A 409 0.23 -7.78 2.48
CA ILE A 409 0.12 -6.51 3.17
C ILE A 409 0.63 -6.68 4.60
N GLY A 410 1.63 -5.88 4.97
CA GLY A 410 2.24 -5.87 6.29
C GLY A 410 3.76 -5.91 6.30
N THR A 411 4.32 -6.03 7.51
CA THR A 411 5.76 -6.14 7.77
C THR A 411 6.05 -7.46 8.49
N TYR A 412 6.78 -8.35 7.81
CA TYR A 412 7.02 -9.74 8.25
C TYR A 412 8.50 -10.04 8.55
N SER A 413 9.28 -9.03 8.92
CA SER A 413 10.67 -9.21 9.39
C SER A 413 10.71 -10.00 10.71
N ARG A 414 9.85 -9.62 11.66
CA ARG A 414 9.72 -10.25 13.00
C ARG A 414 8.33 -10.83 13.27
N THR A 415 7.30 -10.32 12.61
CA THR A 415 5.91 -10.77 12.77
C THR A 415 5.64 -12.00 11.91
N LYS A 416 5.01 -13.04 12.46
CA LYS A 416 4.61 -14.21 11.69
C LYS A 416 3.42 -13.87 10.80
N PRO A 417 3.42 -14.26 9.50
CA PRO A 417 2.22 -14.15 8.69
C PRO A 417 1.13 -15.08 9.20
N SER A 418 -0.12 -14.69 9.02
CA SER A 418 -1.27 -15.54 9.36
C SER A 418 -1.31 -16.78 8.45
N ALA A 419 -1.92 -17.86 8.94
CA ALA A 419 -2.14 -19.04 8.13
C ALA A 419 -3.05 -18.74 6.92
N ALA A 420 -4.01 -17.82 7.08
CA ALA A 420 -4.90 -17.38 6.01
C ALA A 420 -4.12 -16.69 4.87
N ALA A 421 -3.21 -15.76 5.18
CA ALA A 421 -2.39 -15.09 4.18
C ALA A 421 -1.49 -16.08 3.41
N VAL A 422 -0.82 -17.00 4.12
CA VAL A 422 0.02 -18.03 3.49
C VAL A 422 -0.81 -18.97 2.61
N THR A 423 -2.02 -19.33 3.05
CA THR A 423 -2.95 -20.16 2.28
C THR A 423 -3.44 -19.45 1.02
N ALA A 424 -3.75 -18.15 1.13
CA ALA A 424 -4.15 -17.33 0.00
C ALA A 424 -3.04 -17.22 -1.05
N VAL A 425 -1.78 -16.98 -0.63
CA VAL A 425 -0.62 -17.03 -1.54
C VAL A 425 -0.50 -18.40 -2.22
N ALA A 426 -0.68 -19.50 -1.49
CA ALA A 426 -0.61 -20.85 -2.07
C ALA A 426 -1.74 -21.11 -3.09
N ARG A 427 -2.98 -20.71 -2.81
CA ARG A 427 -4.11 -20.85 -3.75
C ARG A 427 -3.92 -19.98 -4.99
N LEU A 428 -3.56 -18.71 -4.80
CA LEU A 428 -3.30 -17.77 -5.87
C LEU A 428 -2.17 -18.26 -6.79
N THR A 429 -1.05 -18.69 -6.22
CA THR A 429 0.07 -19.21 -7.01
C THR A 429 -0.27 -20.52 -7.69
N ALA A 430 -1.03 -21.43 -7.08
CA ALA A 430 -1.47 -22.66 -7.73
C ALA A 430 -2.28 -22.39 -9.00
N TRP A 431 -3.23 -21.45 -8.94
CA TRP A 431 -4.03 -21.03 -10.08
C TRP A 431 -3.19 -20.24 -11.10
N LYS A 432 -2.57 -19.13 -10.68
CA LYS A 432 -1.89 -18.19 -11.59
C LYS A 432 -0.73 -18.81 -12.34
N LEU A 433 0.06 -19.66 -11.68
CA LEU A 433 1.16 -20.41 -12.32
C LEU A 433 0.64 -21.59 -13.15
N GLY A 434 -0.50 -22.17 -12.74
CA GLY A 434 -1.19 -23.24 -13.45
C GLY A 434 -1.67 -22.80 -14.83
N LEU A 435 -2.14 -21.56 -14.97
CA LEU A 435 -2.47 -20.96 -16.27
C LEU A 435 -1.32 -21.05 -17.29
N TYR A 436 -0.06 -21.14 -16.83
CA TYR A 436 1.13 -21.23 -17.69
C TYR A 436 1.88 -22.56 -17.54
N GLY A 437 1.26 -23.58 -16.91
CA GLY A 437 1.83 -24.92 -16.74
C GLY A 437 3.04 -24.99 -15.80
N MET A 438 3.25 -23.99 -14.95
CA MET A 438 4.41 -23.93 -14.06
C MET A 438 4.17 -24.75 -12.78
N ASN A 439 5.13 -25.62 -12.43
CA ASN A 439 5.11 -26.42 -11.20
C ASN A 439 5.61 -25.60 -9.99
N PRO A 440 4.79 -25.37 -8.94
CA PRO A 440 5.15 -24.59 -7.76
C PRO A 440 6.38 -25.09 -6.99
N ARG A 441 6.67 -26.40 -6.99
CA ARG A 441 7.89 -26.96 -6.36
C ARG A 441 9.11 -26.91 -7.27
N GLY A 442 8.92 -26.56 -8.53
CA GLY A 442 9.96 -26.56 -9.54
C GLY A 442 10.91 -25.38 -9.43
N LYS A 443 11.89 -25.39 -10.34
CA LYS A 443 12.77 -24.26 -10.62
C LYS A 443 12.58 -23.79 -12.06
N THR A 444 12.85 -22.53 -12.31
CA THR A 444 12.79 -21.93 -13.64
C THR A 444 13.99 -21.02 -13.87
N TYR A 445 14.23 -20.64 -15.12
CA TYR A 445 15.24 -19.65 -15.47
C TYR A 445 14.56 -18.34 -15.86
N LEU A 446 14.99 -17.24 -15.26
CA LEU A 446 14.65 -15.88 -15.68
C LEU A 446 15.91 -15.15 -16.11
N LYS A 447 15.79 -14.29 -17.12
CA LYS A 447 16.88 -13.43 -17.58
C LYS A 447 16.77 -12.10 -16.83
N SER A 448 17.81 -11.72 -16.09
CA SER A 448 17.85 -10.47 -15.35
C SER A 448 17.82 -9.27 -16.31
N GLY A 449 16.97 -8.30 -16.02
CA GLY A 449 16.96 -6.95 -16.60
C GLY A 449 18.04 -6.02 -16.02
N GLY A 450 18.74 -6.48 -14.98
CA GLY A 450 19.71 -5.71 -14.21
C GLY A 450 19.17 -5.32 -12.84
N GLY A 451 20.03 -5.38 -11.83
CA GLY A 451 19.73 -5.04 -10.44
C GLY A 451 20.99 -5.16 -9.58
N ASN A 452 20.88 -4.93 -8.28
CA ASN A 452 22.05 -4.95 -7.38
C ASN A 452 22.59 -6.36 -7.07
N LEU A 453 21.80 -7.41 -7.28
CA LEU A 453 22.20 -8.80 -7.04
C LEU A 453 22.66 -9.52 -8.31
N TYR A 454 22.02 -9.22 -9.45
CA TYR A 454 22.30 -9.88 -10.73
C TYR A 454 22.43 -8.88 -11.87
N GLN A 455 23.57 -8.93 -12.55
CA GLN A 455 23.85 -8.13 -13.75
C GLN A 455 22.82 -8.40 -14.86
N LYS A 456 22.56 -7.36 -15.67
CA LYS A 456 21.68 -7.44 -16.83
C LYS A 456 22.14 -8.54 -17.79
N GLY A 457 21.18 -9.32 -18.28
CA GLY A 457 21.39 -10.42 -19.21
C GLY A 457 21.72 -11.77 -18.56
N LYS A 458 22.00 -11.82 -17.25
CA LYS A 458 22.28 -13.08 -16.55
C LYS A 458 21.03 -13.97 -16.51
N ASN A 459 21.15 -15.22 -16.93
CA ASN A 459 20.13 -16.24 -16.71
C ASN A 459 20.28 -16.81 -15.29
N VAL A 460 19.28 -16.56 -14.44
CA VAL A 460 19.28 -16.95 -13.02
C VAL A 460 18.29 -18.09 -12.81
N ARG A 461 18.73 -19.13 -12.12
CA ARG A 461 17.89 -20.29 -11.76
C ARG A 461 17.20 -20.00 -10.43
N LEU A 462 15.89 -19.80 -10.47
CA LEU A 462 15.07 -19.44 -9.32
C LEU A 462 14.04 -20.54 -9.02
N ASN A 463 13.50 -20.53 -7.80
CA ASN A 463 12.32 -21.33 -7.52
C ASN A 463 11.12 -20.72 -8.28
N VAL A 464 10.18 -21.55 -8.69
CA VAL A 464 8.97 -21.04 -9.37
C VAL A 464 8.16 -20.12 -8.44
N ILE A 465 8.15 -20.39 -7.14
CA ILE A 465 7.73 -19.42 -6.12
C ILE A 465 8.98 -19.01 -5.34
N SER A 466 9.37 -17.76 -5.49
CA SER A 466 10.57 -17.15 -4.89
C SER A 466 10.17 -15.97 -4.00
N GLY A 467 11.00 -15.63 -3.02
CA GLY A 467 10.87 -14.36 -2.30
C GLY A 467 11.54 -13.24 -3.08
N HIS A 468 11.20 -11.98 -2.79
CA HIS A 468 11.87 -10.85 -3.43
C HIS A 468 13.39 -10.92 -3.30
N ARG A 469 13.88 -11.22 -2.10
CA ARG A 469 15.32 -11.41 -1.79
C ARG A 469 16.06 -12.43 -2.64
N ASP A 470 15.35 -13.33 -3.34
CA ASP A 470 15.99 -14.30 -4.24
C ASP A 470 16.36 -13.67 -5.59
N GLY A 471 15.74 -12.55 -5.95
CA GLY A 471 15.97 -11.82 -7.22
C GLY A 471 16.69 -10.48 -7.05
N PHE A 472 16.65 -9.89 -5.86
CA PHE A 472 17.26 -8.60 -5.54
C PHE A 472 17.85 -8.63 -4.13
N ALA A 473 18.90 -7.85 -3.83
CA ALA A 473 19.43 -7.78 -2.47
C ALA A 473 18.56 -6.85 -1.62
N THR A 474 17.62 -7.44 -0.90
CA THR A 474 16.58 -6.80 -0.09
C THR A 474 16.18 -7.71 1.08
N ASP A 475 15.60 -7.13 2.14
CA ASP A 475 14.98 -7.89 3.22
C ASP A 475 13.56 -8.35 2.89
N CYS A 476 12.94 -7.86 1.82
CA CYS A 476 11.62 -8.31 1.38
C CYS A 476 11.64 -9.82 1.01
N PRO A 477 10.65 -10.66 1.38
CA PRO A 477 9.37 -10.37 2.03
C PRO A 477 9.39 -10.39 3.57
N GLY A 478 10.55 -10.20 4.18
CA GLY A 478 10.79 -10.37 5.61
C GLY A 478 11.06 -11.82 5.99
N LYS A 479 11.88 -12.01 7.03
CA LYS A 479 12.37 -13.33 7.48
C LYS A 479 11.24 -14.32 7.77
N GLN A 480 10.15 -13.87 8.42
CA GLN A 480 9.08 -14.77 8.84
C GLN A 480 8.23 -15.26 7.66
N LEU A 481 7.92 -14.38 6.70
CA LEU A 481 7.17 -14.76 5.50
C LEU A 481 8.03 -15.57 4.54
N TYR A 482 9.29 -15.19 4.36
CA TYR A 482 10.23 -15.96 3.55
C TYR A 482 10.37 -17.42 4.05
N GLY A 483 10.42 -17.61 5.38
CA GLY A 483 10.46 -18.94 6.00
C GLY A 483 9.22 -19.81 5.70
N ARG A 484 8.11 -19.24 5.22
CA ARG A 484 6.89 -19.98 4.84
C ARG A 484 6.82 -20.37 3.37
N LEU A 485 7.73 -19.88 2.52
CA LEU A 485 7.67 -20.15 1.07
C LEU A 485 7.81 -21.63 0.73
N GLY A 486 8.55 -22.41 1.53
CA GLY A 486 8.60 -23.88 1.38
C GLY A 486 7.22 -24.52 1.52
N SER A 487 6.48 -24.17 2.57
CA SER A 487 5.12 -24.66 2.80
C SER A 487 4.15 -24.17 1.72
N ALA A 488 4.26 -22.92 1.28
CA ALA A 488 3.46 -22.37 0.20
C ALA A 488 3.66 -23.14 -1.12
N ARG A 489 4.92 -23.46 -1.48
CA ARG A 489 5.25 -24.29 -2.65
C ARG A 489 4.60 -25.67 -2.59
N SER A 490 4.70 -26.34 -1.45
CA SER A 490 4.10 -27.67 -1.28
C SER A 490 2.57 -27.62 -1.33
N ALA A 491 1.95 -26.63 -0.69
CA ALA A 491 0.50 -26.46 -0.73
C ALA A 491 0.00 -26.11 -2.14
N ALA A 492 0.66 -25.19 -2.83
CA ALA A 492 0.31 -24.81 -4.19
C ALA A 492 0.41 -25.99 -5.17
N ALA A 493 1.44 -26.84 -5.04
CA ALA A 493 1.55 -28.05 -5.85
C ALA A 493 0.42 -29.05 -5.58
N ARG A 494 0.02 -29.24 -4.32
CA ARG A 494 -1.15 -30.07 -3.99
C ARG A 494 -2.43 -29.50 -4.60
N TYR A 495 -2.62 -28.18 -4.55
CA TYR A 495 -3.76 -27.53 -5.23
C TYR A 495 -3.72 -27.71 -6.74
N GLN A 496 -2.55 -27.89 -7.37
CA GLN A 496 -2.42 -28.28 -8.78
C GLN A 496 -2.52 -29.80 -9.04
N GLY A 497 -2.69 -30.63 -8.00
CA GLY A 497 -2.70 -32.09 -8.13
C GLY A 497 -1.33 -32.67 -8.47
N ARG A 498 -0.25 -32.17 -7.85
CA ARG A 498 1.14 -32.57 -8.07
C ARG A 498 1.88 -33.02 -6.82
#